data_AF-E9G2R3-F1
#
_entry.id   AF-E9G2R3-F1
#
_cell.length_a   1.000
_cell.length_b   1.000
_cell.length_c   1.000
_cell.angle_alpha   90.00
_cell.angle_beta   90.00
_cell.angle_gamma   90.00
#
_symmetry.space_group_name_H-M   'P 1'
#
loop_
_entity.id
_entity.type
_entity.pdbx_description
1 polymer ?
#
loop_
_entity_poly.entity_id
_entity_poly.type
_entity_poly.pdbx_seq_one_letter_code
_entity_poly.pdbx_strand_id
1 'polypeptide(L)' 'IQSDGDYNFEYSVNNLPTGDVKSHEETRLNGVVTGYYMMLEADGTIRKVNYTADAENGFRATVSKLPVPINK' A
#
# COMPACT_ATOMS: atom_id res chain seq x y z
N ILE A 1 15.82 20.40 -5.42
CA ILE A 1 14.64 21.24 -5.73
C ILE A 1 13.48 20.26 -5.77
N GLN A 2 12.59 20.34 -4.79
CA GLN A 2 11.39 19.51 -4.72
C GLN A 2 10.44 19.98 -5.82
N SER A 3 9.96 19.07 -6.68
CA SER A 3 9.10 19.46 -7.80
C SER A 3 7.70 19.80 -7.29
N ASP A 4 6.99 20.69 -7.98
CA ASP A 4 5.62 21.03 -7.60
C ASP A 4 4.75 19.76 -7.64
N GLY A 5 4.21 19.36 -6.48
CA GLY A 5 3.40 18.15 -6.31
C GLY A 5 4.10 16.93 -5.71
N ASP A 6 5.33 17.02 -5.21
CA ASP A 6 5.91 15.95 -4.37
C ASP A 6 5.17 15.84 -3.03
N TYR A 7 4.92 14.61 -2.56
CA TYR A 7 4.25 14.36 -1.29
C TYR A 7 4.70 13.03 -0.68
N ASN A 8 4.40 12.87 0.60
CA ASN A 8 4.47 11.59 1.30
C ASN A 8 3.33 11.51 2.31
N PHE A 9 2.62 10.39 2.36
CA PHE A 9 1.64 10.13 3.39
C PHE A 9 1.61 8.64 3.75
N GLU A 10 1.14 8.37 4.96
CA GLU A 10 0.83 7.04 5.42
C GLU A 10 -0.41 7.05 6.32
N TYR A 11 -1.13 5.95 6.35
CA TYR A 11 -2.13 5.68 7.37
C TYR A 11 -2.23 4.17 7.65
N SER A 12 -2.75 3.84 8.83
CA SER A 12 -3.04 2.47 9.23
C SER A 12 -4.29 2.41 10.09
N VAL A 13 -5.09 1.36 9.90
CA VAL A 13 -6.22 1.01 10.76
C VAL A 13 -6.03 -0.42 11.23
N ASN A 14 -6.17 -0.63 12.54
CA ASN A 14 -6.11 -1.95 13.16
C ASN A 14 -7.29 -2.11 14.12
N ASN A 15 -8.45 -2.45 13.56
CA ASN A 15 -9.68 -2.71 14.30
C ASN A 15 -10.09 -4.17 14.10
N LEU A 16 -9.43 -5.07 14.85
CA LEU A 16 -9.70 -6.50 14.84
C LEU A 16 -11.18 -6.85 15.11
N PRO A 17 -11.88 -6.20 16.07
CA PRO A 17 -13.30 -6.48 16.31
C PRO A 17 -14.20 -6.30 15.09
N THR A 18 -13.91 -5.32 14.21
CA THR A 18 -14.68 -5.10 12.98
C THR A 18 -14.06 -5.78 11.76
N GLY A 19 -12.90 -6.43 11.91
CA GLY A 19 -12.10 -6.98 10.81
C GLY A 19 -11.41 -5.92 9.95
N ASP A 20 -11.41 -4.65 10.36
CA ASP A 20 -10.84 -3.56 9.57
C ASP A 20 -9.36 -3.40 9.89
N VAL A 21 -8.53 -4.16 9.18
CA VAL A 21 -7.07 -4.12 9.28
C VAL A 21 -6.50 -3.77 7.91
N LYS A 22 -5.95 -2.56 7.79
CA LYS A 22 -5.41 -2.03 6.53
C LYS A 22 -4.34 -0.97 6.75
N SER A 23 -3.43 -0.84 5.79
CA SER A 23 -2.45 0.23 5.78
C SER A 23 -2.13 0.70 4.36
N HIS A 24 -1.74 1.96 4.22
CA HIS A 24 -1.34 2.58 2.96
C HIS A 24 -0.14 3.48 3.22
N GLU A 25 0.87 3.38 2.38
CA GLU A 25 1.96 4.34 2.27
C GLU A 25 2.13 4.74 0.80
N GLU A 26 2.27 6.04 0.53
CA GLU A 26 2.53 6.55 -0.80
C GLU A 26 3.41 7.78 -0.78
N THR A 27 4.43 7.76 -1.63
CA THR A 27 5.32 8.88 -1.90
C THR A 27 5.26 9.24 -3.37
N ARG A 28 5.19 10.54 -3.67
CA ARG A 28 5.49 11.09 -5.00
C ARG A 28 6.76 11.90 -4.92
N LEU A 29 7.72 11.54 -5.76
CA LEU A 29 8.98 12.24 -5.89
C LEU A 29 9.35 12.38 -7.36
N ASN A 30 9.57 13.61 -7.82
CA ASN A 30 9.98 13.93 -9.19
C ASN A 30 9.07 13.29 -10.26
N GLY A 31 7.75 13.31 -10.02
CA GLY A 31 6.78 12.75 -10.95
C GLY A 31 6.65 11.21 -10.94
N VAL A 32 7.37 10.51 -10.06
CA VAL A 32 7.21 9.07 -9.82
C VAL A 32 6.44 8.86 -8.52
N VAL A 33 5.35 8.11 -8.58
CA VAL A 33 4.59 7.67 -7.41
C VAL A 33 5.00 6.24 -7.07
N THR A 34 5.35 5.99 -5.83
CA THR A 34 5.61 4.63 -5.29
C THR A 34 4.84 4.45 -4.00
N GLY A 35 4.30 3.26 -3.79
CA GLY A 35 3.59 2.99 -2.56
C GLY A 35 3.14 1.55 -2.43
N TYR A 36 2.41 1.28 -1.35
CA TYR A 36 1.69 0.05 -1.18
C TYR A 36 0.37 0.26 -0.43
N TYR A 37 -0.56 -0.66 -0.64
CA TYR A 37 -1.69 -0.87 0.25
C TYR A 37 -1.70 -2.31 0.76
N MET A 38 -2.13 -2.50 2.01
CA MET A 38 -2.30 -3.79 2.67
C MET A 38 -3.72 -3.89 3.22
N MET A 39 -4.34 -5.06 3.12
CA MET A 39 -5.64 -5.35 3.74
C MET A 39 -5.77 -6.80 4.17
N LEU A 40 -6.35 -7.03 5.35
CA LEU A 40 -6.85 -8.32 5.77
C LEU A 40 -8.11 -8.68 4.97
N GLU A 41 -8.06 -9.75 4.20
CA GLU A 41 -9.18 -10.27 3.42
C GLU A 41 -10.10 -11.15 4.29
N ALA A 42 -11.34 -11.34 3.82
CA ALA A 42 -12.35 -12.13 4.53
C ALA A 42 -11.95 -13.61 4.75
N ASP A 43 -11.03 -14.14 3.93
CA ASP A 43 -10.48 -15.49 4.09
C ASP A 43 -9.32 -15.57 5.08
N GLY A 44 -9.01 -14.47 5.78
CA GLY A 44 -7.95 -14.40 6.77
C GLY A 44 -6.55 -14.30 6.17
N THR A 45 -6.41 -13.99 4.88
CA THR A 45 -5.12 -13.68 4.26
C THR A 45 -4.88 -12.17 4.20
N ILE A 46 -3.62 -11.78 4.03
CA ILE A 46 -3.24 -10.39 3.79
C ILE A 46 -2.98 -10.20 2.30
N ARG A 47 -3.75 -9.33 1.65
CA ARG A 47 -3.39 -8.80 0.34
C ARG A 47 -2.44 -7.63 0.54
N LYS A 48 -1.28 -7.67 -0.12
CA LYS A 48 -0.37 -6.52 -0.25
C LYS A 48 -0.19 -6.19 -1.73
N VAL A 49 -0.45 -4.95 -2.10
CA VAL A 49 -0.22 -4.43 -3.46
C VAL A 49 0.89 -3.41 -3.37
N ASN A 50 2.04 -3.69 -3.98
CA ASN A 50 3.11 -2.69 -4.15
C ASN A 50 2.98 -2.13 -5.56
N TYR A 51 3.12 -0.82 -5.72
CA TYR A 51 2.91 -0.17 -7.01
C TYR A 51 3.89 0.96 -7.29
N THR A 52 4.03 1.26 -8.58
CA THR A 52 4.78 2.38 -9.14
C THR A 52 3.98 2.99 -10.28
N ALA A 53 3.93 4.32 -10.36
CA ALA A 53 3.36 5.04 -11.49
C ALA A 53 4.29 6.17 -11.93
N ASP A 54 4.52 6.28 -13.24
CA ASP A 54 5.34 7.31 -13.86
C ASP A 54 4.85 7.61 -15.28
N ALA A 55 5.34 8.70 -15.88
CA ALA A 55 4.90 9.17 -17.18
C ALA A 55 5.32 8.28 -18.36
N GLU A 56 6.39 7.48 -18.21
CA GLU A 56 6.96 6.67 -19.29
C GLU A 56 6.30 5.28 -19.36
N ASN A 57 6.04 4.68 -18.21
CA ASN A 57 5.65 3.27 -18.07
C ASN A 57 4.24 3.10 -17.49
N GLY A 58 3.54 4.19 -17.14
CA GLY A 58 2.21 4.15 -16.55
C GLY A 58 2.19 3.45 -15.17
N PHE A 59 1.00 2.99 -14.75
CA PHE A 59 0.84 2.27 -13.49
C PHE A 59 1.25 0.80 -13.60
N ARG A 60 2.07 0.34 -12.66
CA ARG A 60 2.54 -1.05 -12.56
C ARG A 60 2.45 -1.51 -11.12
N ALA A 61 2.01 -2.74 -10.89
CA ALA A 61 1.83 -3.28 -9.54
C ALA A 61 2.15 -4.77 -9.44
N THR A 62 2.61 -5.16 -8.26
CA THR A 62 2.80 -6.56 -7.86
C THR A 62 1.89 -6.84 -6.67
N VAL A 63 1.05 -7.87 -6.81
CA VAL A 63 0.12 -8.30 -5.77
C VAL A 63 0.67 -9.56 -5.09
N SER A 64 0.76 -9.52 -3.77
CA SER A 64 1.10 -10.66 -2.93
C SER A 64 -0.08 -11.00 -2.04
N LYS A 65 -0.34 -12.30 -1.88
CA LYS A 65 -1.29 -12.84 -0.91
C LYS A 65 -0.50 -13.62 0.13
N LEU A 66 -0.46 -13.08 1.35
CA LEU A 66 0.32 -13.65 2.45
C LEU A 66 -0.64 -14.34 3.44
N PRO A 67 -0.26 -15.49 4.01
CA PRO A 67 -0.93 -15.97 5.21
C PRO A 67 -0.76 -14.92 6.31
N VAL A 68 -1.78 -14.70 7.15
CA VAL A 68 -1.59 -13.92 8.37
C VAL A 68 -0.51 -14.60 9.21
N PRO A 69 0.57 -13.89 9.63
CA PRO A 69 1.47 -14.42 10.63
C PRO A 69 0.65 -14.65 11.90
N ILE A 70 0.36 -15.91 12.23
CA ILE A 70 -0.27 -16.26 13.49
C ILE A 70 0.81 -16.10 14.56
N ASN A 71 1.04 -14.86 14.99
CA ASN A 71 1.73 -14.63 16.25
C ASN A 71 0.70 -14.90 17.35
N LYS A 72 0.76 -16.14 17.86
CA LYS A 72 0.03 -16.60 19.04
C LYS A 72 0.68 -16.08 20.32
#